data_AF-A0A7L4PCU8-F1
#
_entry.id   AF-A0A7L4PCU8-F1
#
_cell.length_a   1.000
_cell.length_b   1.000
_cell.length_c   1.000
_cell.angle_alpha   90.00
_cell.angle_beta   90.00
_cell.angle_gamma   90.00
#
_symmetry.space_group_name_H-M   'P 1'
#
loop_
_entity.id
_entity.type
_entity.pdbx_description
1 polymer ?
#
loop_
_entity_poly.entity_id
_entity_poly.type
_entity_poly.pdbx_seq_one_letter_code
_entity_poly.pdbx_strand_id
1 'polypeptide(L)'
;MAVALLLTVAVAYAIGYAMFRSRRVETFMLPLLDVLQSVPILGFFPLALYFFIALLPAAGAELAAIFLIFTSMAWNIIFSVYQSFKTLPRELLDMSRVYLNERLALAHVFIPAALRGVYYNIPISWANAFFFITASEVITLGTEIKLFGIGSLVVKWFDEGDVSSALVGIAVGIAANVVLYLTLWRRLMSQVPQPPDKLAEAAGPWLKYGGYFLAAFAIILLGFVLYTALGSTNAVLAISRLPGSFVEALAAAPFTLVRVLATLAISALVALLTLHAVVRAPRLEAGVLLGVLLISSVPAVFLYPLLGALVRGEALSVTLLLPGAVVYTVLNAVAAWRDVPQDLVKAYQIRGRLYLTQVLIPASMPYLITGLLTAWGGAWNASIVAEPLANVHGLGGLTTQAADRGDISLLVATVATMTLIVVAVNRVVWRRLYEEAAKWR
;
A
#
# COMPACT_ATOMS: atom_id res chain seq x y z
N MET A 1 -11.22 -4.73 8.63
CA MET A 1 -11.09 -3.56 7.72
C MET A 1 -11.72 -2.27 8.25
N ALA A 2 -13.01 -2.22 8.56
CA ALA A 2 -13.69 -0.98 9.00
C ALA A 2 -13.04 -0.33 10.24
N VAL A 3 -12.67 -1.14 11.25
CA VAL A 3 -11.94 -0.67 12.44
C VAL A 3 -10.61 -0.03 12.05
N ALA A 4 -9.82 -0.70 11.21
CA ALA A 4 -8.55 -0.18 10.71
C ALA A 4 -8.73 1.14 9.94
N LEU A 5 -9.79 1.28 9.15
CA LEU A 5 -10.10 2.53 8.46
C LEU A 5 -10.39 3.69 9.42
N LEU A 6 -11.19 3.45 10.46
CA LEU A 6 -11.50 4.46 11.47
C LEU A 6 -10.23 4.90 12.22
N LEU A 7 -9.38 3.93 12.61
CA LEU A 7 -8.08 4.21 13.21
C LEU A 7 -7.19 5.02 12.27
N THR A 8 -7.17 4.66 10.98
CA THR A 8 -6.42 5.34 9.93
C THR A 8 -6.81 6.81 9.82
N VAL A 9 -8.11 7.10 9.73
CA VAL A 9 -8.62 8.48 9.64
C VAL A 9 -8.27 9.26 10.92
N ALA A 10 -8.47 8.65 12.09
CA ALA A 10 -8.14 9.28 13.37
C ALA A 10 -6.64 9.62 13.47
N VAL A 11 -5.76 8.69 13.11
CA VAL A 11 -4.30 8.90 13.11
C VAL A 11 -3.90 9.94 12.07
N ALA A 12 -4.50 9.91 10.88
CA ALA A 12 -4.22 10.87 9.81
C ALA A 12 -4.52 12.31 10.23
N TYR A 13 -5.66 12.55 10.89
CA TYR A 13 -5.99 13.85 11.46
C TYR A 13 -5.02 14.29 12.55
N ALA A 14 -4.64 13.39 13.46
CA ALA A 14 -3.71 13.70 14.55
C ALA A 14 -2.29 14.02 14.05
N ILE A 15 -1.71 13.15 13.21
CA ILE A 15 -0.34 13.34 12.67
C ILE A 15 -0.33 14.49 11.67
N GLY A 16 -1.32 14.56 10.78
CA GLY A 16 -1.43 15.65 9.79
C GLY A 16 -1.50 17.03 10.44
N TYR A 17 -2.27 17.16 11.52
CA TYR A 17 -2.36 18.42 12.27
C TYR A 17 -1.07 18.72 13.04
N ALA A 18 -0.46 17.71 13.68
CA ALA A 18 0.81 17.88 14.39
C ALA A 18 1.95 18.34 13.46
N MET A 19 2.04 17.77 12.26
CA MET A 19 2.97 18.20 11.21
C MET A 19 2.65 19.62 10.72
N PHE A 20 1.37 19.95 10.50
CA PHE A 20 0.98 21.30 10.08
C PHE A 20 1.37 22.38 11.11
N ARG A 21 1.16 22.11 12.40
CA ARG A 21 1.38 23.08 13.49
C ARG A 21 2.85 23.34 13.79
N SER A 22 3.71 22.32 13.68
CA SER A 22 5.11 22.39 14.11
C SER A 22 6.06 22.01 13.00
N ARG A 23 6.88 22.97 12.56
CA ARG A 23 7.93 22.73 11.57
C ARG A 23 8.95 21.68 12.02
N ARG A 24 9.18 21.54 13.33
CA ARG A 24 10.06 20.49 13.88
C ARG A 24 9.45 19.11 13.72
N VAL A 25 8.14 18.97 13.98
CA VAL A 25 7.42 17.71 13.80
C VAL A 25 7.36 17.37 12.31
N GLU A 26 7.04 18.33 11.44
CA GLU A 26 7.05 18.16 9.98
C GLU A 26 8.40 17.64 9.46
N THR A 27 9.49 18.30 9.84
CA THR A 27 10.85 17.96 9.38
C THR A 27 11.28 16.56 9.81
N PHE A 28 10.79 16.07 10.95
CA PHE A 28 11.10 14.74 11.46
C PHE A 28 10.14 13.66 10.92
N MET A 29 8.84 13.96 10.88
CA MET A 29 7.80 13.01 10.48
C MET A 29 7.83 12.71 8.98
N LEU A 30 8.10 13.68 8.10
CA LEU A 30 8.09 13.42 6.66
C LEU A 30 9.12 12.34 6.26
N PRO A 31 10.41 12.44 6.63
CA PRO A 31 11.37 11.36 6.36
C PRO A 31 10.99 10.04 7.04
N LEU A 32 10.43 10.08 8.25
CA LEU A 32 10.02 8.89 8.97
C LEU A 32 8.87 8.16 8.23
N LEU A 33 7.82 8.90 7.84
CA LEU A 33 6.70 8.37 7.09
C LEU A 33 7.16 7.83 5.73
N ASP A 34 8.13 8.48 5.07
CA ASP A 34 8.73 8.01 3.82
C ASP A 34 9.46 6.67 3.96
N VAL A 35 10.17 6.47 5.08
CA VAL A 35 10.81 5.19 5.38
C VAL A 35 9.76 4.14 5.76
N LEU A 36 8.81 4.48 6.64
CA LEU A 36 7.81 3.52 7.12
C LEU A 36 6.88 3.03 6.01
N GLN A 37 6.50 3.90 5.06
CA GLN A 37 5.70 3.48 3.90
C GLN A 37 6.45 2.56 2.93
N SER A 38 7.78 2.54 3.00
CA SER A 38 8.64 1.69 2.17
C SER A 38 8.84 0.28 2.74
N VAL A 39 8.43 0.03 4.00
CA VAL A 39 8.56 -1.27 4.64
C VAL A 39 7.51 -2.23 4.04
N PRO A 40 7.90 -3.41 3.52
CA PRO A 40 6.94 -4.39 3.05
C PRO A 40 6.03 -4.85 4.19
N ILE A 41 4.74 -4.58 4.04
CA ILE A 41 3.72 -4.75 5.07
C ILE A 41 3.61 -6.22 5.48
N LEU A 42 3.57 -7.12 4.49
CA LEU A 42 3.53 -8.56 4.74
C LEU A 42 4.83 -9.11 5.34
N GLY A 43 5.95 -8.39 5.20
CA GLY A 43 7.24 -8.84 5.68
C GLY A 43 7.29 -8.80 7.21
N PHE A 44 6.76 -7.73 7.81
CA PHE A 44 6.70 -7.60 9.27
C PHE A 44 5.43 -8.21 9.89
N PHE A 45 4.49 -8.73 9.10
CA PHE A 45 3.28 -9.38 9.63
C PHE A 45 3.56 -10.48 10.66
N PRO A 46 4.54 -11.39 10.49
CA PRO A 46 4.84 -12.37 11.52
C PRO A 46 5.29 -11.74 12.85
N LEU A 47 6.08 -10.66 12.79
CA LEU A 47 6.52 -9.94 13.98
C LEU A 47 5.32 -9.32 14.69
N ALA A 48 4.38 -8.77 13.93
CA ALA A 48 3.12 -8.26 14.47
C ALA A 48 2.30 -9.38 15.12
N LEU A 49 2.17 -10.55 14.47
CA LEU A 49 1.48 -11.71 15.04
C LEU A 49 2.12 -12.14 16.36
N TYR A 50 3.43 -12.37 16.38
CA TYR A 50 4.16 -12.73 17.59
C TYR A 50 3.93 -11.72 18.72
N PHE A 51 4.03 -10.43 18.39
CA PHE A 51 3.83 -9.34 19.33
C PHE A 51 2.40 -9.32 19.92
N PHE A 52 1.37 -9.31 19.08
CA PHE A 52 -0.01 -9.16 19.53
C PHE A 52 -0.54 -10.43 20.21
N ILE A 53 -0.09 -11.62 19.79
CA ILE A 53 -0.43 -12.89 20.47
C ILE A 53 0.22 -12.94 21.85
N ALA A 54 1.48 -12.51 21.99
CA ALA A 54 2.14 -12.42 23.29
C ALA A 54 1.43 -11.43 24.23
N LEU A 55 0.88 -10.33 23.69
CA LEU A 55 0.17 -9.33 24.47
C LEU A 55 -1.26 -9.76 24.86
N LEU A 56 -2.00 -10.32 23.90
CA LEU A 56 -3.41 -10.72 24.06
C LEU A 56 -3.66 -12.05 23.33
N PRO A 57 -3.44 -13.21 23.98
CA PRO A 57 -3.51 -14.53 23.32
C PRO A 57 -4.82 -14.80 22.58
N ALA A 58 -5.96 -14.35 23.12
CA ALA A 58 -7.28 -14.61 22.54
C ALA A 58 -7.62 -13.73 21.32
N ALA A 59 -7.05 -12.53 21.20
CA ALA A 59 -7.37 -11.55 20.15
C ALA A 59 -6.16 -11.12 19.33
N GLY A 60 -4.98 -11.67 19.61
CA GLY A 60 -3.71 -11.20 19.07
C GLY A 60 -3.60 -11.32 17.56
N ALA A 61 -4.10 -12.42 16.99
CA ALA A 61 -4.10 -12.62 15.55
C ALA A 61 -4.98 -11.58 14.82
N GLU A 62 -6.19 -11.31 15.34
CA GLU A 62 -7.11 -10.29 14.81
C GLU A 62 -6.52 -8.89 14.94
N LEU A 63 -5.88 -8.58 16.07
CA LEU A 63 -5.19 -7.30 16.28
C LEU A 63 -4.00 -7.12 15.34
N ALA A 64 -3.23 -8.18 15.08
CA ALA A 64 -2.16 -8.15 14.10
C ALA A 64 -2.69 -7.89 12.69
N ALA A 65 -3.80 -8.52 12.29
CA ALA A 65 -4.45 -8.25 11.00
C ALA A 65 -5.00 -6.82 10.93
N ILE A 66 -5.65 -6.31 11.99
CA ILE A 66 -6.10 -4.91 12.07
C ILE A 66 -4.91 -3.95 11.92
N PHE A 67 -3.80 -4.21 12.63
CA PHE A 67 -2.58 -3.42 12.55
C PHE A 67 -1.99 -3.43 11.14
N LEU A 68 -1.87 -4.61 10.54
CA LEU A 68 -1.41 -4.79 9.16
C LEU A 68 -2.26 -3.98 8.18
N ILE A 69 -3.58 -4.13 8.25
CA ILE A 69 -4.52 -3.40 7.39
C ILE A 69 -4.42 -1.90 7.64
N PHE A 70 -4.32 -1.45 8.89
CA PHE A 70 -4.13 -0.04 9.23
C PHE A 70 -2.88 0.53 8.57
N THR A 71 -1.73 -0.16 8.66
CA THR A 71 -0.49 0.33 8.03
C THR A 71 -0.62 0.45 6.51
N SER A 72 -1.40 -0.43 5.86
CA SER A 72 -1.66 -0.33 4.41
C SER A 72 -2.53 0.86 3.99
N MET A 73 -3.36 1.37 4.90
CA MET A 73 -4.27 2.49 4.64
C MET A 73 -3.69 3.84 5.08
N ALA A 74 -2.79 3.84 6.07
CA ALA A 74 -2.24 5.01 6.73
C ALA A 74 -1.67 6.06 5.79
N TRP A 75 -0.80 5.66 4.88
CA TRP A 75 0.08 6.57 4.15
C TRP A 75 -0.69 7.61 3.33
N ASN A 76 -1.57 7.14 2.44
CA ASN A 76 -2.31 8.02 1.52
C ASN A 76 -3.22 9.00 2.26
N ILE A 77 -3.86 8.56 3.35
CA ILE A 77 -4.77 9.42 4.13
C ILE A 77 -3.97 10.42 4.97
N ILE A 78 -2.87 10.02 5.61
CA ILE A 78 -1.98 10.94 6.36
C ILE A 78 -1.48 12.06 5.45
N PHE A 79 -0.92 11.72 4.29
CA PHE A 79 -0.39 12.72 3.35
C PHE A 79 -1.50 13.59 2.76
N SER A 80 -2.68 13.01 2.47
CA SER A 80 -3.81 13.79 1.99
C SER A 80 -4.29 14.82 3.02
N VAL A 81 -4.45 14.43 4.29
CA VAL A 81 -4.89 15.34 5.35
C VAL A 81 -3.86 16.44 5.57
N TYR A 82 -2.58 16.07 5.64
CA TYR A 82 -1.48 17.02 5.76
C TYR A 82 -1.45 18.06 4.63
N GLN A 83 -1.59 17.61 3.38
CA GLN A 83 -1.63 18.50 2.22
C GLN A 83 -2.86 19.41 2.25
N SER A 84 -4.04 18.88 2.61
CA SER A 84 -5.25 19.70 2.77
C SER A 84 -5.10 20.82 3.79
N PHE A 85 -4.32 20.62 4.86
CA PHE A 85 -4.03 21.68 5.82
C PHE A 85 -3.04 22.71 5.29
N LYS A 86 -2.02 22.29 4.54
CA LYS A 86 -1.02 23.19 3.95
C LYS A 86 -1.60 24.07 2.82
N THR A 87 -2.64 23.62 2.14
CA THR A 87 -3.29 24.35 1.05
C THR A 87 -4.43 25.26 1.51
N LEU A 88 -4.70 25.35 2.82
CA LEU A 88 -5.68 26.28 3.35
C LEU A 88 -5.31 27.74 3.02
N PRO A 89 -6.24 28.53 2.44
CA PRO A 89 -6.06 29.97 2.24
C PRO A 89 -5.67 30.69 3.55
N ARG A 90 -4.76 31.65 3.46
CA ARG A 90 -4.27 32.40 4.63
C ARG A 90 -5.40 33.17 5.29
N GLU A 91 -6.32 33.70 4.49
CA GLU A 91 -7.48 34.46 4.93
C GLU A 91 -8.39 33.61 5.83
N LEU A 92 -8.61 32.34 5.48
CA LEU A 92 -9.40 31.42 6.33
C LEU A 92 -8.70 31.14 7.66
N LEU A 93 -7.37 31.00 7.65
CA LEU A 93 -6.60 30.80 8.87
C LEU A 93 -6.65 32.03 9.77
N ASP A 94 -6.48 33.22 9.21
CA ASP A 94 -6.51 34.48 9.96
C ASP A 94 -7.91 34.78 10.52
N MET A 95 -8.97 34.55 9.73
CA MET A 95 -10.35 34.64 10.21
C MET A 95 -10.62 33.64 11.34
N SER A 96 -10.15 32.40 11.22
CA SER A 96 -10.32 31.41 12.28
C SER A 96 -9.66 31.83 13.60
N ARG A 97 -8.52 32.54 13.55
CA ARG A 97 -7.81 33.01 14.75
C ARG A 97 -8.49 34.18 15.44
N VAL A 98 -9.18 35.03 14.67
CA VAL A 98 -9.90 36.20 15.19
C VAL A 98 -11.26 35.82 15.74
N TYR A 99 -12.01 34.97 15.02
CA TYR A 99 -13.42 34.70 15.30
C TYR A 99 -13.69 33.40 16.05
N LEU A 100 -12.77 32.41 16.02
CA LEU A 100 -12.97 31.11 16.63
C LEU A 100 -11.92 30.85 17.72
N ASN A 101 -12.34 30.14 18.77
CA ASN A 101 -11.38 29.51 19.66
C ASN A 101 -10.74 28.28 18.99
N GLU A 102 -9.62 27.81 19.53
CA GLU A 102 -8.86 26.71 18.93
C GLU A 102 -9.69 25.42 18.73
N ARG A 103 -10.59 25.10 19.66
CA ARG A 103 -11.46 23.92 19.56
C ARG A 103 -12.44 24.04 18.38
N LEU A 104 -13.09 25.19 18.25
CA LEU A 104 -14.03 25.46 17.16
C LEU A 104 -13.32 25.57 15.82
N ALA A 105 -12.11 26.14 15.78
CA ALA A 105 -11.30 26.18 14.58
C ALA A 105 -10.93 24.77 14.09
N LEU A 106 -10.51 23.87 15.00
CA LEU A 106 -10.24 22.47 14.67
C LEU A 106 -11.47 21.77 14.09
N ALA A 107 -12.63 21.96 14.72
CA ALA A 107 -13.88 21.32 14.33
C ALA A 107 -14.46 21.84 13.01
N HIS A 108 -14.43 23.15 12.79
CA HIS A 108 -15.19 23.80 11.71
C HIS A 108 -14.31 24.30 10.55
N VAL A 109 -12.98 24.35 10.72
CA VAL A 109 -12.05 24.73 9.65
C VAL A 109 -11.20 23.53 9.23
N PHE A 110 -10.47 22.94 10.18
CA PHE A 110 -9.52 21.88 9.84
C PHE A 110 -10.21 20.57 9.43
N ILE A 111 -11.16 20.06 10.21
CA ILE A 111 -11.86 18.81 9.86
C ILE A 111 -12.48 18.91 8.46
N PRO A 112 -13.34 19.92 8.15
CA PRO A 112 -13.97 20.06 6.85
C PRO A 112 -12.99 20.23 5.69
N ALA A 113 -11.89 20.96 5.91
CA ALA A 113 -10.88 21.19 4.88
C ALA A 113 -10.23 19.90 4.36
N ALA A 114 -10.03 18.92 5.23
CA ALA A 114 -9.44 17.64 4.85
C ALA A 114 -10.46 16.58 4.41
N LEU A 115 -11.77 16.77 4.66
CA LEU A 115 -12.79 15.75 4.35
C LEU A 115 -12.75 15.29 2.90
N ARG A 116 -12.67 16.22 1.95
CA ARG A 116 -12.63 15.87 0.52
C ARG A 116 -11.43 14.97 0.20
N GLY A 117 -10.26 15.30 0.76
CA GLY A 117 -9.06 14.48 0.62
C GLY A 117 -9.24 13.09 1.23
N VAL A 118 -9.80 13.02 2.43
CA VAL A 118 -10.10 11.76 3.12
C VAL A 118 -11.07 10.90 2.30
N TYR A 119 -12.23 11.42 1.89
CA TYR A 119 -13.23 10.67 1.13
C TYR A 119 -12.71 10.16 -0.21
N TYR A 120 -11.82 10.90 -0.88
CA TYR A 120 -11.21 10.45 -2.12
C TYR A 120 -10.20 9.32 -1.90
N ASN A 121 -9.49 9.33 -0.77
CA ASN A 121 -8.47 8.31 -0.46
C ASN A 121 -9.02 7.06 0.23
N ILE A 122 -10.21 7.12 0.84
CA ILE A 122 -10.82 5.94 1.50
C ILE A 122 -10.99 4.76 0.54
N PRO A 123 -11.59 4.89 -0.67
CA PRO A 123 -11.83 3.74 -1.55
C PRO A 123 -10.53 3.11 -2.06
N ILE A 124 -9.51 3.93 -2.32
CA ILE A 124 -8.18 3.49 -2.73
C ILE A 124 -7.54 2.69 -1.58
N SER A 125 -7.60 3.22 -0.36
CA SER A 125 -7.06 2.57 0.84
C SER A 125 -7.82 1.29 1.18
N TRP A 126 -9.15 1.27 0.97
CA TRP A 126 -9.99 0.10 1.15
C TRP A 126 -9.64 -1.02 0.18
N ALA A 127 -9.45 -0.70 -1.10
CA ALA A 127 -9.02 -1.67 -2.10
C ALA A 127 -7.64 -2.26 -1.74
N ASN A 128 -6.70 -1.42 -1.31
CA ASN A 128 -5.39 -1.88 -0.84
C ASN A 128 -5.52 -2.82 0.37
N ALA A 129 -6.34 -2.45 1.34
CA ALA A 129 -6.61 -3.28 2.51
C ALA A 129 -7.29 -4.62 2.20
N PHE A 130 -8.05 -4.71 1.10
CA PHE A 130 -8.65 -5.98 0.68
C PHE A 130 -7.58 -7.00 0.25
N PHE A 131 -6.48 -6.52 -0.34
CA PHE A 131 -5.30 -7.35 -0.58
C PHE A 131 -4.65 -7.81 0.73
N PHE A 132 -4.46 -6.91 1.70
CA PHE A 132 -3.77 -7.27 2.95
C PHE A 132 -4.61 -8.14 3.90
N ILE A 133 -5.94 -7.97 3.95
CA ILE A 133 -6.78 -8.86 4.75
C ILE A 133 -6.76 -10.29 4.20
N THR A 134 -6.89 -10.45 2.89
CA THR A 134 -6.87 -11.77 2.25
C THR A 134 -5.51 -12.44 2.36
N ALA A 135 -4.42 -11.67 2.24
CA ALA A 135 -3.09 -12.16 2.57
C ALA A 135 -2.98 -12.59 4.04
N SER A 136 -3.45 -11.78 5.00
CA SER A 136 -3.40 -12.13 6.43
C SER A 136 -4.23 -13.37 6.82
N GLU A 137 -5.29 -13.68 6.07
CA GLU A 137 -6.14 -14.87 6.26
C GLU A 137 -5.48 -16.15 5.74
N VAL A 138 -4.70 -16.04 4.66
CA VAL A 138 -4.03 -17.18 4.01
C VAL A 138 -2.71 -17.52 4.70
N ILE A 139 -2.04 -16.50 5.21
CA ILE A 139 -0.68 -16.60 5.71
C ILE A 139 -0.67 -17.07 7.17
N THR A 140 -0.20 -18.29 7.42
CA THR A 140 0.02 -18.88 8.74
C THR A 140 1.50 -18.90 9.09
N LEU A 141 2.06 -17.72 9.39
CA LEU A 141 3.50 -17.54 9.64
C LEU A 141 3.89 -18.07 11.03
N GLY A 142 4.08 -19.38 11.17
CA GLY A 142 4.51 -20.03 12.41
C GLY A 142 3.50 -20.10 13.55
N THR A 143 2.22 -19.82 13.28
CA THR A 143 1.12 -20.09 14.21
C THR A 143 0.12 -21.01 13.54
N GLU A 144 -0.43 -21.98 14.28
CA GLU A 144 -1.56 -22.80 13.78
C GLU A 144 -2.86 -21.99 13.59
N ILE A 145 -2.85 -20.72 14.03
CA ILE A 145 -4.00 -19.83 13.99
C ILE A 145 -4.18 -19.30 12.57
N LYS A 146 -5.12 -19.91 11.84
CA LYS A 146 -5.68 -19.35 10.60
C LYS A 146 -6.76 -18.33 10.95
N LEU A 147 -6.61 -17.10 10.48
CA LEU A 147 -7.70 -16.13 10.53
C LEU A 147 -8.81 -16.56 9.57
N PHE A 148 -10.05 -16.49 10.05
CA PHE A 148 -11.20 -16.84 9.24
C PHE A 148 -11.54 -15.71 8.27
N GLY A 149 -11.72 -16.07 7.00
CA GLY A 149 -12.27 -15.18 5.99
C GLY A 149 -12.23 -15.77 4.60
N ILE A 150 -12.70 -14.99 3.63
CA ILE A 150 -12.93 -15.49 2.26
C ILE A 150 -11.63 -15.95 1.59
N GLY A 151 -10.48 -15.35 1.93
CA GLY A 151 -9.19 -15.80 1.43
C GLY A 151 -8.78 -17.16 1.99
N SER A 152 -8.93 -17.38 3.29
CA SER A 152 -8.67 -18.70 3.90
C SER A 152 -9.55 -19.81 3.31
N LEU A 153 -10.81 -19.51 2.99
CA LEU A 153 -11.76 -20.45 2.40
C LEU A 153 -11.42 -20.78 0.95
N VAL A 154 -11.11 -19.77 0.11
CA VAL A 154 -10.73 -19.97 -1.29
C VAL A 154 -9.49 -20.85 -1.42
N VAL A 155 -8.47 -20.61 -0.60
CA VAL A 155 -7.25 -21.43 -0.61
C VAL A 155 -7.53 -22.84 -0.11
N LYS A 156 -8.28 -22.98 0.99
CA LYS A 156 -8.67 -24.29 1.52
C LYS A 156 -9.41 -25.14 0.48
N TRP A 157 -10.45 -24.62 -0.16
CA TRP A 157 -11.20 -25.36 -1.17
C TRP A 157 -10.34 -25.76 -2.37
N PHE A 158 -9.42 -24.89 -2.78
CA PHE A 158 -8.50 -25.22 -3.85
C PHE A 158 -7.54 -26.35 -3.46
N ASP A 159 -6.95 -26.30 -2.27
CA ASP A 159 -6.06 -27.35 -1.75
C ASP A 159 -6.77 -28.70 -1.58
N GLU A 160 -8.08 -28.67 -1.27
CA GLU A 160 -8.96 -29.85 -1.21
C GLU A 160 -9.41 -30.36 -2.59
N GLY A 161 -9.07 -29.66 -3.68
CA GLY A 161 -9.45 -30.00 -5.05
C GLY A 161 -10.85 -29.51 -5.49
N ASP A 162 -11.57 -28.80 -4.63
CA ASP A 162 -12.87 -28.18 -4.95
C ASP A 162 -12.69 -26.80 -5.61
N VAL A 163 -12.31 -26.85 -6.89
CA VAL A 163 -12.10 -25.65 -7.72
C VAL A 163 -13.40 -24.85 -7.89
N SER A 164 -14.56 -25.52 -7.91
CA SER A 164 -15.85 -24.85 -8.08
C SER A 164 -16.16 -23.92 -6.89
N SER A 165 -16.01 -24.42 -5.66
CA SER A 165 -16.21 -23.59 -4.47
C SER A 165 -15.16 -22.48 -4.37
N ALA A 166 -13.90 -22.74 -4.73
CA ALA A 166 -12.87 -21.72 -4.80
C ALA A 166 -13.24 -20.58 -5.77
N LEU A 167 -13.72 -20.90 -6.98
CA LEU A 167 -14.16 -19.89 -7.96
C LEU A 167 -15.37 -19.10 -7.49
N VAL A 168 -16.34 -19.74 -6.83
CA VAL A 168 -17.49 -19.05 -6.23
C VAL A 168 -17.04 -18.10 -5.13
N GLY A 169 -16.11 -18.52 -4.26
CA GLY A 169 -15.53 -17.65 -3.23
C GLY A 169 -14.85 -16.41 -3.82
N ILE A 170 -14.06 -16.58 -4.90
CA ILE A 170 -13.44 -15.46 -5.60
C ILE A 170 -14.51 -14.51 -6.17
N ALA A 171 -15.52 -15.03 -6.85
CA ALA A 171 -16.60 -14.24 -7.43
C ALA A 171 -17.39 -13.46 -6.37
N VAL A 172 -17.67 -14.08 -5.22
CA VAL A 172 -18.35 -13.43 -4.09
C VAL A 172 -17.50 -12.31 -3.50
N GLY A 173 -16.19 -12.52 -3.32
CA GLY A 173 -15.28 -11.48 -2.83
C GLY A 173 -15.21 -10.26 -3.75
N ILE A 174 -15.12 -10.49 -5.06
CA ILE A 174 -15.16 -9.44 -6.08
C ILE A 174 -16.48 -8.70 -6.04
N ALA A 175 -17.60 -9.43 -6.07
CA ALA A 175 -18.94 -8.86 -6.06
C ALA A 175 -19.17 -8.00 -4.81
N ALA A 176 -18.73 -8.46 -3.64
CA ALA A 176 -18.84 -7.69 -2.40
C ALA A 176 -18.07 -6.36 -2.49
N ASN A 177 -16.85 -6.35 -3.03
CA ASN A 177 -16.06 -5.14 -3.17
C ASN A 177 -16.67 -4.17 -4.21
N VAL A 178 -17.18 -4.69 -5.33
CA VAL A 178 -17.87 -3.89 -6.36
C VAL A 178 -19.17 -3.29 -5.82
N VAL A 179 -20.00 -4.07 -5.12
CA VAL A 179 -21.24 -3.60 -4.51
C VAL A 179 -20.95 -2.50 -3.49
N LEU A 180 -19.94 -2.69 -2.64
CA LEU A 180 -19.52 -1.67 -1.67
C LEU A 180 -19.08 -0.38 -2.36
N TYR A 181 -18.32 -0.50 -3.46
CA TYR A 181 -17.90 0.66 -4.24
C TYR A 181 -19.09 1.42 -4.84
N LEU A 182 -20.02 0.71 -5.48
CA LEU A 182 -21.16 1.31 -6.15
C LEU A 182 -22.16 1.96 -5.17
N THR A 183 -22.35 1.37 -3.99
CA THR A 183 -23.36 1.80 -3.02
C THR A 183 -22.83 2.82 -2.01
N LEU A 184 -21.67 2.56 -1.41
CA LEU A 184 -21.12 3.38 -0.34
C LEU A 184 -20.08 4.36 -0.87
N TRP A 185 -19.01 3.86 -1.48
CA TRP A 185 -17.85 4.71 -1.82
C TRP A 185 -18.18 5.76 -2.86
N ARG A 186 -18.87 5.38 -3.94
CA ARG A 186 -19.32 6.30 -4.98
C ARG A 186 -20.18 7.44 -4.41
N ARG A 187 -21.07 7.12 -3.46
CA ARG A 187 -21.94 8.10 -2.80
C ARG A 187 -21.16 9.04 -1.88
N LEU A 188 -20.24 8.51 -1.09
CA LEU A 188 -19.43 9.32 -0.18
C LEU A 188 -18.50 10.28 -0.93
N MET A 189 -17.91 9.84 -2.05
CA MET A 189 -17.07 10.70 -2.90
C MET A 189 -17.86 11.82 -3.59
N SER A 190 -19.12 11.57 -3.97
CA SER A 190 -19.93 12.58 -4.65
C SER A 190 -20.58 13.59 -3.71
N GLN A 191 -21.03 13.13 -2.53
CA GLN A 191 -21.76 13.98 -1.59
C GLN A 191 -20.85 14.67 -0.56
N VAL A 192 -19.71 14.05 -0.21
CA VAL A 192 -18.75 14.54 0.81
C VAL A 192 -19.50 15.00 2.07
N PRO A 193 -20.24 14.11 2.75
CA PRO A 193 -21.08 14.51 3.87
C PRO A 193 -20.24 15.12 4.99
N GLN A 194 -20.73 16.21 5.57
CA GLN A 194 -20.10 16.85 6.71
C GLN A 194 -20.42 16.07 8.00
N PRO A 195 -19.45 15.88 8.91
CA PRO A 195 -19.73 15.30 10.21
C PRO A 195 -20.66 16.24 11.01
N PRO A 196 -21.54 15.70 11.88
CA PRO A 196 -22.32 16.54 12.78
C PRO A 196 -21.43 17.42 13.65
N ASP A 197 -21.82 18.67 13.91
CA ASP A 197 -21.01 19.65 14.64
C ASP A 197 -20.51 19.11 15.98
N LYS A 198 -21.38 18.42 16.73
CA LYS A 198 -21.03 17.77 18.01
C LYS A 198 -19.89 16.76 17.88
N LEU A 199 -19.86 16.00 16.78
CA LEU A 199 -18.82 15.01 16.51
C LEU A 199 -17.51 15.68 16.08
N ALA A 200 -17.59 16.70 15.23
CA ALA A 200 -16.43 17.49 14.83
C ALA A 200 -15.77 18.18 16.04
N GLU A 201 -16.58 18.75 16.94
CA GLU A 201 -16.10 19.33 18.18
C GLU A 201 -15.49 18.32 19.14
N ALA A 202 -16.10 17.13 19.27
CA ALA A 202 -15.56 16.05 20.09
C ALA A 202 -14.25 15.48 19.53
N ALA A 203 -14.05 15.55 18.21
CA ALA A 203 -12.80 15.15 17.56
C ALA A 203 -11.70 16.22 17.68
N GLY A 204 -12.06 17.49 17.91
CA GLY A 204 -11.10 18.59 18.06
C GLY A 204 -9.95 18.31 19.06
N PRO A 205 -10.23 17.87 20.31
CA PRO A 205 -9.18 17.46 21.24
C PRO A 205 -8.26 16.37 20.71
N TRP A 206 -8.77 15.40 19.95
CA TRP A 206 -7.95 14.34 19.34
C TRP A 206 -7.03 14.90 18.25
N LEU A 207 -7.49 15.84 17.42
CA LEU A 207 -6.60 16.52 16.46
C LEU A 207 -5.43 17.22 17.16
N LYS A 208 -5.70 17.87 18.29
CA LYS A 208 -4.70 18.62 19.04
C LYS A 208 -3.71 17.72 19.79
N TYR A 209 -4.22 16.70 20.48
CA TYR A 209 -3.42 15.90 21.42
C TYR A 209 -3.12 14.48 20.97
N GLY A 210 -3.80 13.99 19.93
CA GLY A 210 -3.65 12.64 19.41
C GLY A 210 -2.22 12.34 18.98
N GLY A 211 -1.49 13.32 18.43
CA GLY A 211 -0.07 13.14 18.09
C GLY A 211 0.81 12.79 19.31
N TYR A 212 0.55 13.42 20.47
CA TYR A 212 1.27 13.11 21.72
C TYR A 212 0.86 11.74 22.28
N PHE A 213 -0.43 11.41 22.21
CA PHE A 213 -0.92 10.09 22.60
C PHE A 213 -0.26 8.99 21.76
N LEU A 214 -0.18 9.17 20.44
CA LEU A 214 0.46 8.23 19.53
C LEU A 214 1.97 8.10 19.82
N ALA A 215 2.66 9.22 20.09
CA ALA A 215 4.07 9.18 20.48
C ALA A 215 4.28 8.44 21.81
N ALA A 216 3.46 8.72 22.83
CA ALA A 216 3.52 8.02 24.11
C ALA A 216 3.22 6.53 23.95
N PHE A 217 2.18 6.19 23.20
CA PHE A 217 1.84 4.80 22.87
C PHE A 217 3.00 4.09 22.18
N ALA A 218 3.63 4.72 21.17
CA ALA A 218 4.79 4.14 20.49
C ALA A 218 6.00 3.94 21.43
N ILE A 219 6.26 4.87 22.35
CA ILE A 219 7.35 4.75 23.34
C ILE A 219 7.07 3.61 24.31
N ILE A 220 5.84 3.52 24.84
CA ILE A 220 5.44 2.44 25.75
C ILE A 220 5.52 1.09 25.03
N LEU A 221 5.04 1.03 23.79
CA LEU A 221 5.09 -0.16 22.95
C LEU A 221 6.53 -0.61 22.72
N LEU A 222 7.41 0.33 22.32
CA LEU A 222 8.83 0.06 22.13
C LEU A 222 9.50 -0.40 23.43
N GLY A 223 9.20 0.25 24.55
CA GLY A 223 9.70 -0.14 25.87
C GLY A 223 9.26 -1.57 26.26
N PHE A 224 8.00 -1.92 25.98
CA PHE A 224 7.48 -3.26 26.23
C PHE A 224 8.15 -4.31 25.33
N VAL A 225 8.32 -4.03 24.03
CA VAL A 225 9.06 -4.90 23.09
C VAL A 225 10.51 -5.11 23.57
N LEU A 226 11.19 -4.03 24.00
CA LEU A 226 12.55 -4.14 24.50
C LEU A 226 12.60 -4.93 25.81
N TYR A 227 11.63 -4.75 26.70
CA TYR A 227 11.53 -5.50 27.96
C TYR A 227 11.34 -7.00 27.70
N THR A 228 10.42 -7.39 26.82
CA THR A 228 10.18 -8.81 26.49
C THR A 228 11.36 -9.42 25.74
N ALA A 229 12.00 -8.66 24.84
CA ALA A 229 13.22 -9.09 24.19
C ALA A 229 14.33 -9.33 25.22
N LEU A 230 14.70 -8.32 26.01
CA LEU A 230 15.80 -8.41 26.98
C LEU A 230 15.56 -9.40 28.11
N GLY A 231 14.29 -9.65 28.47
CA GLY A 231 13.92 -10.65 29.49
C GLY A 231 13.95 -12.10 29.01
N SER A 232 14.09 -12.35 27.69
CA SER A 232 14.15 -13.71 27.16
C SER A 232 15.59 -14.23 27.15
N THR A 233 15.81 -15.43 27.69
CA THR A 233 17.10 -16.15 27.61
C THR A 233 17.55 -16.37 26.15
N ASN A 234 16.60 -16.31 25.22
CA ASN A 234 16.82 -16.48 23.79
C ASN A 234 17.25 -15.20 23.07
N ALA A 235 17.15 -14.01 23.68
CA ALA A 235 17.48 -12.76 22.96
C ALA A 235 18.98 -12.59 22.70
N VAL A 236 19.85 -13.00 23.62
CA VAL A 236 21.30 -12.97 23.38
C VAL A 236 21.66 -13.90 22.21
N LEU A 237 21.07 -15.08 22.17
CA LEU A 237 21.24 -16.04 21.06
C LEU A 237 20.68 -15.48 19.75
N ALA A 238 19.50 -14.85 19.79
CA ALA A 238 18.90 -14.22 18.62
C ALA A 238 19.79 -13.11 18.07
N ILE A 239 20.30 -12.22 18.93
CA ILE A 239 21.22 -11.14 18.54
C ILE A 239 22.52 -11.72 17.96
N SER A 240 23.08 -12.78 18.56
CA SER A 240 24.30 -13.40 18.05
C SER A 240 24.15 -14.05 16.68
N ARG A 241 22.93 -14.47 16.30
CA ARG A 241 22.64 -15.07 14.99
C ARG A 241 22.41 -14.03 13.89
N LEU A 242 22.11 -12.77 14.26
CA LEU A 242 21.79 -11.70 13.30
C LEU A 242 22.81 -11.57 12.16
N PRO A 243 24.14 -11.56 12.39
CA PRO A 243 25.10 -11.43 11.29
C PRO A 243 24.95 -12.54 10.24
N GLY A 244 24.77 -13.79 10.67
CA GLY A 244 24.55 -14.93 9.77
C GLY A 244 23.21 -14.82 9.05
N SER A 245 22.15 -14.46 9.78
CA SER A 245 20.82 -14.20 9.21
C SER A 245 20.82 -13.10 8.15
N PHE A 246 21.60 -12.04 8.33
CA PHE A 246 21.76 -10.98 7.33
C PHE A 246 22.50 -11.46 6.08
N VAL A 247 23.52 -12.31 6.23
CA VAL A 247 24.21 -12.91 5.08
C VAL A 247 23.24 -13.78 4.28
N GLU A 248 22.44 -14.61 4.95
CA GLU A 248 21.43 -15.45 4.30
C GLU A 248 20.35 -14.61 3.59
N ALA A 249 19.84 -13.57 4.24
CA ALA A 249 18.88 -12.65 3.62
C ALA A 249 19.47 -11.92 2.40
N LEU A 250 20.70 -11.40 2.51
CA LEU A 250 21.39 -10.76 1.40
C LEU A 250 21.67 -11.72 0.24
N ALA A 251 21.95 -12.99 0.52
CA ALA A 251 22.14 -14.02 -0.51
C ALA A 251 20.84 -14.34 -1.27
N ALA A 252 19.68 -14.28 -0.59
CA ALA A 252 18.38 -14.49 -1.21
C ALA A 252 17.84 -13.26 -1.97
N ALA A 253 18.32 -12.06 -1.62
CA ALA A 253 17.85 -10.80 -2.19
C ALA A 253 17.88 -10.71 -3.72
N PRO A 254 18.93 -11.18 -4.43
CA PRO A 254 19.00 -11.11 -5.88
C PRO A 254 17.86 -11.87 -6.57
N PHE A 255 17.43 -13.02 -6.03
CA PHE A 255 16.37 -13.83 -6.62
C PHE A 255 15.03 -13.08 -6.63
N THR A 256 14.65 -12.51 -5.49
CA THR A 256 13.44 -11.67 -5.40
C THR A 256 13.58 -10.42 -6.27
N LEU A 257 14.75 -9.77 -6.25
CA LEU A 257 14.98 -8.56 -7.03
C LEU A 257 14.84 -8.80 -8.53
N VAL A 258 15.39 -9.89 -9.06
CA VAL A 258 15.26 -10.26 -10.48
C VAL A 258 13.79 -10.45 -10.86
N ARG A 259 12.99 -11.13 -10.03
CA ARG A 259 11.54 -11.31 -10.29
C ARG A 259 10.78 -9.99 -10.28
N VAL A 260 11.08 -9.12 -9.31
CA VAL A 260 10.46 -7.79 -9.21
C VAL A 260 10.81 -6.97 -10.45
N LEU A 261 12.09 -6.94 -10.85
CA LEU A 261 12.52 -6.22 -12.05
C LEU A 261 11.93 -6.81 -13.34
N ALA A 262 11.83 -8.13 -13.46
CA ALA A 262 11.18 -8.79 -14.59
C ALA A 262 9.70 -8.42 -14.67
N THR A 263 8.99 -8.44 -13.54
CA THR A 263 7.59 -8.01 -13.43
C THR A 263 7.44 -6.55 -13.86
N LEU A 264 8.32 -5.67 -13.39
CA LEU A 264 8.31 -4.26 -13.80
C LEU A 264 8.54 -4.10 -15.30
N ALA A 265 9.51 -4.80 -15.88
CA ALA A 265 9.78 -4.74 -17.31
C ALA A 265 8.57 -5.21 -18.15
N ILE A 266 7.94 -6.32 -17.77
CA ILE A 266 6.74 -6.83 -18.44
C ILE A 266 5.57 -5.84 -18.28
N SER A 267 5.34 -5.32 -17.07
CA SER A 267 4.28 -4.34 -16.82
C SER A 267 4.49 -3.00 -17.55
N ALA A 268 5.75 -2.58 -17.73
CA ALA A 268 6.12 -1.41 -18.52
C ALA A 268 5.78 -1.63 -19.99
N LEU A 269 6.14 -2.81 -20.53
CA LEU A 269 5.82 -3.17 -21.91
C LEU A 269 4.31 -3.18 -22.15
N VAL A 270 3.54 -3.82 -21.27
CA VAL A 270 2.07 -3.83 -21.35
C VAL A 270 1.50 -2.41 -21.31
N ALA A 271 2.03 -1.54 -20.45
CA ALA A 271 1.61 -0.14 -20.35
C ALA A 271 1.92 0.65 -21.64
N LEU A 272 3.10 0.49 -22.22
CA LEU A 272 3.48 1.13 -23.48
C LEU A 272 2.62 0.64 -24.66
N LEU A 273 2.34 -0.66 -24.73
CA LEU A 273 1.44 -1.23 -25.74
C LEU A 273 0.02 -0.70 -25.58
N THR A 274 -0.45 -0.58 -24.35
CA THR A 274 -1.77 -0.03 -24.03
C THR A 274 -1.85 1.45 -24.39
N LEU A 275 -0.83 2.24 -24.04
CA LEU A 275 -0.73 3.65 -24.41
C LEU A 275 -0.82 3.82 -25.93
N HIS A 276 -0.03 3.04 -26.67
CA HIS A 276 -0.04 3.08 -28.13
C HIS A 276 -1.40 2.71 -28.74
N ALA A 277 -2.08 1.70 -28.17
CA ALA A 277 -3.41 1.28 -28.61
C ALA A 277 -4.46 2.38 -28.36
N VAL A 278 -4.46 2.99 -27.17
CA VAL A 278 -5.39 4.08 -26.80
C VAL A 278 -5.15 5.33 -27.63
N VAL A 279 -3.88 5.69 -27.88
CA VAL A 279 -3.51 6.80 -28.76
C VAL A 279 -4.08 6.62 -30.17
N ARG A 280 -3.99 5.40 -30.73
CA ARG A 280 -4.51 5.11 -32.08
C ARG A 280 -6.03 5.01 -32.13
N ALA A 281 -6.65 4.51 -31.07
CA ALA A 281 -8.08 4.29 -30.99
C ALA A 281 -8.59 4.68 -29.60
N PRO A 282 -8.91 5.97 -29.37
CA PRO A 282 -9.33 6.48 -28.05
C PRO A 282 -10.56 5.77 -27.47
N ARG A 283 -11.41 5.20 -28.34
CA ARG A 283 -12.54 4.34 -27.94
C ARG A 283 -12.15 3.12 -27.09
N LEU A 284 -10.90 2.66 -27.17
CA LEU A 284 -10.40 1.53 -26.37
C LEU A 284 -10.21 1.88 -24.90
N GLU A 285 -10.09 3.16 -24.57
CA GLU A 285 -9.85 3.64 -23.19
C GLU A 285 -10.88 3.07 -22.20
N ALA A 286 -12.16 3.13 -22.55
CA ALA A 286 -13.22 2.62 -21.69
C ALA A 286 -13.06 1.10 -21.43
N GLY A 287 -12.75 0.32 -22.47
CA GLY A 287 -12.52 -1.12 -22.34
C GLY A 287 -11.29 -1.45 -21.51
N VAL A 288 -10.19 -0.71 -21.69
CA VAL A 288 -8.96 -0.86 -20.90
C VAL A 288 -9.23 -0.58 -19.42
N LEU A 289 -9.92 0.52 -19.11
CA LEU A 289 -10.25 0.87 -17.72
C LEU A 289 -11.17 -0.16 -17.07
N LEU A 290 -12.13 -0.72 -17.81
CA LEU A 290 -12.96 -1.82 -17.33
C LEU A 290 -12.14 -3.08 -17.04
N GLY A 291 -11.22 -3.46 -17.95
CA GLY A 291 -10.34 -4.61 -17.74
C GLY A 291 -9.44 -4.44 -16.52
N VAL A 292 -8.84 -3.25 -16.36
CA VAL A 292 -8.05 -2.91 -15.18
C VAL A 292 -8.89 -2.98 -13.90
N LEU A 293 -10.12 -2.45 -13.92
CA LEU A 293 -11.01 -2.51 -12.75
C LEU A 293 -11.30 -3.95 -12.33
N LEU A 294 -11.55 -4.84 -13.30
CA LEU A 294 -11.77 -6.26 -13.05
C LEU A 294 -10.52 -6.90 -12.43
N ILE A 295 -9.34 -6.69 -13.00
CA ILE A 295 -8.07 -7.23 -12.47
C ILE A 295 -7.79 -6.69 -11.06
N SER A 296 -7.98 -5.39 -10.84
CA SER A 296 -7.73 -4.73 -9.55
C SER A 296 -8.66 -5.22 -8.44
N SER A 297 -9.83 -5.76 -8.82
CA SER A 297 -10.81 -6.26 -7.85
C SER A 297 -10.42 -7.61 -7.25
N VAL A 298 -9.47 -8.32 -7.86
CA VAL A 298 -9.03 -9.66 -7.43
C VAL A 298 -7.67 -9.56 -6.75
N PRO A 299 -7.55 -9.87 -5.45
CA PRO A 299 -6.27 -10.02 -4.80
C PRO A 299 -5.41 -11.07 -5.53
N ALA A 300 -4.12 -10.79 -5.73
CA ALA A 300 -3.23 -11.70 -6.46
C ALA A 300 -3.21 -13.12 -5.86
N VAL A 301 -3.39 -13.23 -4.54
CA VAL A 301 -3.49 -14.52 -3.82
C VAL A 301 -4.62 -15.40 -4.35
N PHE A 302 -5.76 -14.80 -4.75
CA PHE A 302 -6.91 -15.53 -5.29
C PHE A 302 -6.66 -16.07 -6.70
N LEU A 303 -5.65 -15.54 -7.39
CA LEU A 303 -5.29 -16.02 -8.71
C LEU A 303 -4.39 -17.26 -8.64
N TYR A 304 -3.84 -17.60 -7.46
CA TYR A 304 -3.00 -18.79 -7.29
C TYR A 304 -3.68 -20.09 -7.75
N PRO A 305 -4.93 -20.40 -7.35
CA PRO A 305 -5.68 -21.54 -7.86
C PRO A 305 -5.65 -21.69 -9.39
N LEU A 306 -5.84 -20.58 -10.10
CA LEU A 306 -5.93 -20.55 -11.56
C LEU A 306 -4.55 -20.60 -12.22
N LEU A 307 -3.61 -19.80 -11.72
CA LEU A 307 -2.29 -19.64 -12.32
C LEU A 307 -1.35 -20.82 -11.97
N GLY A 308 -1.47 -21.35 -10.75
CA GLY A 308 -0.68 -22.49 -10.28
C GLY A 308 -1.03 -23.82 -10.96
N ALA A 309 -2.23 -23.92 -11.53
CA ALA A 309 -2.61 -25.03 -12.40
C ALA A 309 -1.90 -24.97 -13.77
N LEU A 310 -1.52 -23.77 -14.25
CA LEU A 310 -0.97 -23.55 -15.59
C LEU A 310 0.56 -23.45 -15.60
N VAL A 311 1.14 -22.85 -14.57
CA VAL A 311 2.56 -22.48 -14.51
C VAL A 311 3.12 -22.81 -13.13
N ARG A 312 4.42 -23.15 -13.03
CA ARG A 312 5.11 -23.48 -11.76
C ARG A 312 6.45 -22.75 -11.64
N GLY A 313 7.03 -22.74 -10.44
CA GLY A 313 8.35 -22.20 -10.16
C GLY A 313 8.46 -20.70 -10.45
N GLU A 314 9.59 -20.28 -11.03
CA GLU A 314 9.90 -18.87 -11.30
C GLU A 314 8.81 -18.15 -12.10
N ALA A 315 8.28 -18.82 -13.13
CA ALA A 315 7.25 -18.24 -13.98
C ALA A 315 5.92 -18.05 -13.23
N LEU A 316 5.58 -18.93 -12.28
CA LEU A 316 4.40 -18.75 -11.45
C LEU A 316 4.56 -17.55 -10.51
N SER A 317 5.72 -17.41 -9.88
CA SER A 317 6.00 -16.27 -8.99
C SER A 317 5.84 -14.95 -9.74
N VAL A 318 6.50 -14.79 -10.90
CA VAL A 318 6.35 -13.58 -11.74
C VAL A 318 4.89 -13.37 -12.18
N THR A 319 4.19 -14.43 -12.58
CA THR A 319 2.78 -14.31 -13.01
C THR A 319 1.86 -13.86 -11.88
N LEU A 320 2.12 -14.26 -10.62
CA LEU A 320 1.36 -13.79 -9.46
C LEU A 320 1.65 -12.32 -9.12
N LEU A 321 2.84 -11.80 -9.47
CA LEU A 321 3.20 -10.39 -9.27
C LEU A 321 2.57 -9.46 -10.33
N LEU A 322 2.36 -9.96 -11.55
CA LEU A 322 1.92 -9.17 -12.70
C LEU A 322 0.59 -8.42 -12.52
N PRO A 323 -0.50 -9.02 -11.99
CA PRO A 323 -1.79 -8.35 -11.87
C PRO A 323 -1.69 -6.98 -11.16
N GLY A 324 -1.00 -6.94 -10.02
CA GLY A 324 -0.79 -5.69 -9.28
C GLY A 324 0.07 -4.69 -10.07
N ALA A 325 1.18 -5.13 -10.65
CA ALA A 325 2.08 -4.25 -11.39
C ALA A 325 1.42 -3.66 -12.65
N VAL A 326 0.73 -4.49 -13.44
CA VAL A 326 0.07 -4.11 -14.69
C VAL A 326 -1.05 -3.11 -14.44
N VAL A 327 -1.84 -3.28 -13.38
CA VAL A 327 -2.88 -2.31 -13.01
C VAL A 327 -2.29 -0.91 -12.85
N TYR A 328 -1.20 -0.77 -12.09
CA TYR A 328 -0.60 0.54 -11.83
C TYR A 328 0.04 1.15 -13.05
N THR A 329 0.79 0.38 -13.84
CA THR A 329 1.46 0.90 -15.04
C THR A 329 0.46 1.27 -16.14
N VAL A 330 -0.59 0.47 -16.32
CA VAL A 330 -1.63 0.75 -17.33
C VAL A 330 -2.49 1.95 -16.95
N LEU A 331 -2.91 2.10 -15.69
CA LEU A 331 -3.66 3.29 -15.26
C LEU A 331 -2.87 4.57 -15.50
N ASN A 332 -1.58 4.55 -15.18
CA ASN A 332 -0.71 5.70 -15.42
C ASN A 332 -0.47 5.95 -16.90
N ALA A 333 -0.33 4.91 -17.73
CA ALA A 333 -0.27 5.06 -19.18
C ALA A 333 -1.55 5.70 -19.75
N VAL A 334 -2.74 5.29 -19.30
CA VAL A 334 -3.99 5.92 -19.72
C VAL A 334 -4.10 7.36 -19.22
N ALA A 335 -3.63 7.66 -18.01
CA ALA A 335 -3.58 9.02 -17.48
C ALA A 335 -2.66 9.92 -18.34
N ALA A 336 -1.50 9.41 -18.76
CA ALA A 336 -0.60 10.12 -19.66
C ALA A 336 -1.29 10.55 -20.96
N TRP A 337 -2.07 9.64 -21.58
CA TRP A 337 -2.81 9.94 -22.81
C TRP A 337 -3.77 11.14 -22.64
N ARG A 338 -4.45 11.23 -21.50
CA ARG A 338 -5.42 12.29 -21.22
C ARG A 338 -4.78 13.67 -21.02
N ASP A 339 -3.53 13.70 -20.58
CA ASP A 339 -2.79 14.94 -20.29
C ASP A 339 -2.08 15.51 -21.53
N VAL A 340 -1.95 14.73 -22.61
CA VAL A 340 -1.39 15.21 -23.87
C VAL A 340 -2.33 16.28 -24.48
N PRO A 341 -1.85 17.50 -24.80
CA PRO A 341 -2.68 18.58 -25.35
C PRO A 341 -3.03 18.31 -26.82
N GLN A 342 -4.07 17.50 -27.04
CA GLN A 342 -4.50 17.02 -28.36
C GLN A 342 -4.80 18.17 -29.33
N ASP A 343 -5.27 19.30 -28.82
CA ASP A 343 -5.62 20.46 -29.63
C ASP A 343 -4.39 21.12 -30.26
N LEU A 344 -3.28 21.21 -29.51
CA LEU A 344 -2.01 21.70 -30.04
C LEU A 344 -1.43 20.74 -31.07
N VAL A 345 -1.49 19.43 -30.80
CA VAL A 345 -1.03 18.39 -31.74
C VAL A 345 -1.76 18.51 -33.08
N LYS A 346 -3.08 18.71 -33.03
CA LYS A 346 -3.91 18.91 -34.23
C LYS A 346 -3.61 20.24 -34.92
N ALA A 347 -3.50 21.34 -34.17
CA ALA A 347 -3.26 22.68 -34.70
C ALA A 347 -1.92 22.77 -35.45
N TYR A 348 -0.85 22.19 -34.89
CA TYR A 348 0.48 22.15 -35.50
C TYR A 348 0.69 20.97 -36.46
N GLN A 349 -0.34 20.17 -36.72
CA GLN A 349 -0.31 18.97 -37.57
C GLN A 349 0.86 18.02 -37.26
N ILE A 350 1.20 17.88 -35.98
CA ILE A 350 2.32 17.04 -35.52
C ILE A 350 1.96 15.57 -35.74
N ARG A 351 2.76 14.85 -36.52
CA ARG A 351 2.49 13.44 -36.89
C ARG A 351 3.75 12.58 -36.85
N GLY A 352 3.52 11.26 -36.84
CA GLY A 352 4.57 10.25 -37.00
C GLY A 352 5.62 10.29 -35.89
N ARG A 353 6.91 10.27 -36.28
CA ARG A 353 8.04 10.26 -35.35
C ARG A 353 8.08 11.51 -34.46
N LEU A 354 7.73 12.67 -35.00
CA LEU A 354 7.74 13.92 -34.26
C LEU A 354 6.73 13.89 -33.11
N TYR A 355 5.51 13.41 -33.37
CA TYR A 355 4.50 13.20 -32.34
C TYR A 355 4.99 12.26 -31.24
N LEU A 356 5.60 11.13 -31.64
CA LEU A 356 6.09 10.14 -30.68
C LEU A 356 7.20 10.70 -29.79
N THR A 357 8.25 11.28 -30.38
CA THR A 357 9.47 11.64 -29.63
C THR A 357 9.41 13.00 -28.96
N GLN A 358 8.65 13.97 -29.51
CA GLN A 358 8.61 15.35 -28.99
C GLN A 358 7.34 15.65 -28.20
N VAL A 359 6.30 14.81 -28.30
CA VAL A 359 5.03 15.05 -27.58
C VAL A 359 4.70 13.87 -26.67
N LEU A 360 4.46 12.69 -27.23
CA LEU A 360 3.91 11.57 -26.48
C LEU A 360 4.88 11.04 -25.42
N ILE A 361 6.14 10.77 -25.77
CA ILE A 361 7.13 10.25 -24.82
C ILE A 361 7.41 11.27 -23.69
N PRO A 362 7.75 12.54 -23.98
CA PRO A 362 7.94 13.56 -22.95
C PRO A 362 6.75 13.71 -21.99
N ALA A 363 5.54 13.85 -22.53
CA ALA A 363 4.34 14.04 -21.72
C ALA A 363 3.99 12.80 -20.89
N SER A 364 4.29 11.60 -21.39
CA SER A 364 3.98 10.35 -20.70
C SER A 364 5.02 9.93 -19.66
N MET A 365 6.27 10.38 -19.74
CA MET A 365 7.33 9.91 -18.85
C MET A 365 7.04 10.07 -17.35
N PRO A 366 6.57 11.23 -16.85
CA PRO A 366 6.25 11.39 -15.43
C PRO A 366 5.23 10.36 -14.94
N TYR A 367 4.22 10.08 -15.77
CA TYR A 367 3.18 9.10 -15.47
C TYR A 367 3.73 7.67 -15.51
N LEU A 368 4.48 7.30 -16.55
CA LEU A 368 5.05 5.96 -16.66
C LEU A 368 5.99 5.64 -15.49
N ILE A 369 6.83 6.61 -15.08
CA ILE A 369 7.71 6.45 -13.91
C ILE A 369 6.90 6.36 -12.62
N THR A 370 5.85 7.17 -12.47
CA THR A 370 4.94 7.06 -11.31
C THR A 370 4.25 5.69 -11.25
N GLY A 371 3.82 5.17 -12.39
CA GLY A 371 3.23 3.84 -12.51
C GLY A 371 4.21 2.74 -12.13
N LEU A 372 5.47 2.81 -12.59
CA LEU A 372 6.50 1.85 -12.26
C LEU A 372 6.94 1.91 -10.79
N LEU A 373 7.05 3.12 -10.22
CA LEU A 373 7.32 3.30 -8.79
C LEU A 373 6.20 2.69 -7.93
N THR A 374 4.94 2.86 -8.33
CA THR A 374 3.80 2.28 -7.61
C THR A 374 3.79 0.76 -7.75
N ALA A 375 4.05 0.24 -8.96
CA ALA A 375 4.19 -1.19 -9.23
C ALA A 375 5.34 -1.83 -8.45
N TRP A 376 6.46 -1.12 -8.25
CA TRP A 376 7.61 -1.56 -7.46
C TRP A 376 7.19 -1.87 -6.02
N GLY A 377 6.50 -0.93 -5.36
CA GLY A 377 6.00 -1.12 -4.00
C GLY A 377 5.04 -2.30 -3.87
N GLY A 378 4.14 -2.47 -4.86
CA GLY A 378 3.22 -3.60 -4.92
C GLY A 378 3.92 -4.95 -5.12
N ALA A 379 4.91 -5.01 -6.03
CA ALA A 379 5.63 -6.23 -6.36
C ALA A 379 6.45 -6.80 -5.19
N TRP A 380 7.07 -5.95 -4.37
CA TRP A 380 7.76 -6.38 -3.16
C TRP A 380 6.83 -6.96 -2.09
N ASN A 381 5.62 -6.42 -1.96
CA ASN A 381 4.63 -7.00 -1.05
C ASN A 381 4.10 -8.33 -1.60
N ALA A 382 3.81 -8.39 -2.91
CA ALA A 382 3.32 -9.59 -3.56
C ALA A 382 4.34 -10.74 -3.55
N SER A 383 5.64 -10.46 -3.63
CA SER A 383 6.68 -11.51 -3.60
C SER A 383 6.70 -12.33 -2.31
N ILE A 384 6.34 -11.72 -1.17
CA ILE A 384 6.25 -12.41 0.12
C ILE A 384 5.23 -13.54 0.09
N VAL A 385 4.16 -13.38 -0.70
CA VAL A 385 3.12 -14.42 -0.86
C VAL A 385 3.40 -15.32 -2.05
N ALA A 386 3.87 -14.74 -3.15
CA ALA A 386 4.08 -15.48 -4.39
C ALA A 386 5.24 -16.47 -4.31
N GLU A 387 6.32 -16.17 -3.59
CA GLU A 387 7.49 -17.05 -3.50
C GLU A 387 7.21 -18.37 -2.77
N PRO A 388 6.55 -18.38 -1.58
CA PRO A 388 6.12 -19.62 -0.94
C PRO A 388 5.14 -20.43 -1.80
N LEU A 389 4.14 -19.77 -2.38
CA LEU A 389 3.14 -20.43 -3.23
C LEU A 389 3.74 -21.07 -4.49
N ALA A 390 4.77 -20.42 -5.05
CA ALA A 390 5.49 -20.93 -6.21
C ALA A 390 6.63 -21.91 -5.85
N ASN A 391 6.91 -22.09 -4.56
CA ASN A 391 8.02 -22.87 -4.03
C ASN A 391 9.38 -22.48 -4.65
N VAL A 392 9.70 -21.18 -4.61
CA VAL A 392 10.96 -20.62 -5.14
C VAL A 392 11.79 -19.95 -4.06
N HIS A 393 13.10 -19.90 -4.25
CA HIS A 393 14.02 -19.27 -3.30
C HIS A 393 14.00 -17.75 -3.42
N GLY A 394 13.95 -17.03 -2.30
CA GLY A 394 13.95 -15.57 -2.26
C GLY A 394 13.67 -15.04 -0.85
N LEU A 395 13.70 -13.72 -0.69
CA LEU A 395 13.45 -13.03 0.59
C LEU A 395 12.04 -13.29 1.14
N GLY A 396 11.03 -13.39 0.27
CA GLY A 396 9.66 -13.71 0.66
C GLY A 396 9.53 -15.15 1.16
N GLY A 397 10.14 -16.09 0.44
CA GLY A 397 10.25 -17.48 0.85
C GLY A 397 10.99 -17.64 2.19
N LEU A 398 12.13 -16.98 2.35
CA LEU A 398 12.89 -16.99 3.61
C LEU A 398 12.13 -16.36 4.76
N THR A 399 11.40 -15.26 4.53
CA THR A 399 10.57 -14.63 5.58
C THR A 399 9.51 -15.60 6.10
N THR A 400 8.89 -16.36 5.18
CA THR A 400 7.88 -17.36 5.55
C THR A 400 8.50 -18.51 6.34
N GLN A 401 9.62 -19.06 5.86
CA GLN A 401 10.34 -20.12 6.58
C GLN A 401 10.85 -19.68 7.95
N ALA A 402 11.34 -18.44 8.07
CA ALA A 402 11.78 -17.87 9.34
C ALA A 402 10.63 -17.78 10.33
N ALA A 403 9.47 -17.33 9.87
CA ALA A 403 8.29 -17.28 10.70
C ALA A 403 7.82 -18.67 11.14
N ASP A 404 7.74 -19.63 10.21
CA ASP A 404 7.32 -21.00 10.50
C ASP A 404 8.19 -21.69 11.55
N ARG A 405 9.48 -21.36 11.57
CA ARG A 405 10.45 -21.87 12.55
C ARG A 405 10.53 -21.04 13.84
N GLY A 406 9.82 -19.91 13.91
CA GLY A 406 9.98 -18.95 14.99
C GLY A 406 11.38 -18.31 15.06
N ASP A 407 12.12 -18.29 13.95
CA ASP A 407 13.45 -17.69 13.86
C ASP A 407 13.33 -16.16 13.70
N ILE A 408 13.22 -15.48 14.85
CA ILE A 408 13.10 -14.02 14.91
C ILE A 408 14.31 -13.33 14.27
N SER A 409 15.51 -13.91 14.36
CA SER A 409 16.74 -13.33 13.80
C SER A 409 16.69 -13.28 12.28
N LEU A 410 16.33 -14.41 11.65
CA LEU A 410 16.17 -14.47 10.20
C LEU A 410 15.03 -13.58 9.72
N LEU A 411 13.93 -13.53 10.47
CA LEU A 411 12.77 -12.72 10.12
C LEU A 411 13.07 -11.22 10.18
N VAL A 412 13.74 -10.75 11.23
CA VAL A 412 14.21 -9.36 11.31
C VAL A 412 15.21 -9.07 10.19
N ALA A 413 16.12 -9.98 9.89
CA ALA A 413 17.10 -9.81 8.84
C ALA A 413 16.46 -9.72 7.44
N THR A 414 15.46 -10.54 7.12
CA THR A 414 14.78 -10.49 5.81
C THR A 414 13.99 -9.20 5.64
N VAL A 415 13.21 -8.79 6.65
CA VAL A 415 12.43 -7.54 6.62
C VAL A 415 13.34 -6.32 6.53
N ALA A 416 14.42 -6.29 7.31
CA ALA A 416 15.41 -5.22 7.26
C ALA A 416 16.09 -5.16 5.89
N THR A 417 16.49 -6.31 5.35
CA THR A 417 17.11 -6.40 4.02
C THR A 417 16.17 -5.89 2.93
N MET A 418 14.90 -6.32 2.92
CA MET A 418 13.92 -5.81 1.96
C MET A 418 13.72 -4.30 2.10
N THR A 419 13.56 -3.80 3.32
CA THR A 419 13.38 -2.36 3.59
C THR A 419 14.57 -1.55 3.12
N LEU A 420 15.79 -2.00 3.41
CA LEU A 420 17.02 -1.34 2.97
C LEU A 420 17.11 -1.27 1.45
N ILE A 421 16.79 -2.37 0.75
CA ILE A 421 16.77 -2.41 -0.72
C ILE A 421 15.72 -1.44 -1.27
N VAL A 422 14.48 -1.49 -0.77
CA VAL A 422 13.40 -0.60 -1.24
C VAL A 422 13.78 0.87 -1.02
N VAL A 423 14.24 1.24 0.18
CA VAL A 423 14.64 2.61 0.51
C VAL A 423 15.84 3.06 -0.33
N ALA A 424 16.85 2.20 -0.51
CA ALA A 424 18.02 2.51 -1.32
C ALA A 424 17.63 2.77 -2.78
N VAL A 425 16.81 1.89 -3.37
CA VAL A 425 16.34 2.04 -4.76
C VAL A 425 15.41 3.25 -4.90
N ASN A 426 14.51 3.49 -3.94
CA ASN A 426 13.66 4.69 -3.90
C ASN A 426 14.49 5.97 -3.95
N ARG A 427 15.56 6.03 -3.14
CA ARG A 427 16.41 7.21 -3.02
C ARG A 427 17.37 7.39 -4.19
N VAL A 428 17.98 6.31 -4.68
CA VAL A 428 19.06 6.37 -5.69
C VAL A 428 18.52 6.31 -7.11
N VAL A 429 17.47 5.53 -7.37
CA VAL A 429 16.93 5.28 -8.70
C VAL A 429 15.65 6.07 -8.91
N TRP A 430 14.59 5.77 -8.14
CA TRP A 430 13.27 6.30 -8.42
C TRP A 430 13.19 7.82 -8.29
N ARG A 431 13.78 8.39 -7.22
CA ARG A 431 13.78 9.84 -7.03
C ARG A 431 14.47 10.57 -8.18
N ARG A 432 15.62 10.05 -8.66
CA ARG A 432 16.33 10.63 -9.80
C ARG A 432 15.52 10.55 -11.09
N LEU A 433 14.92 9.39 -11.37
CA LEU A 433 14.07 9.21 -12.54
C LEU A 433 12.88 10.18 -12.52
N TYR A 434 12.24 10.32 -11.36
CA TYR A 434 11.12 11.24 -11.19
C TYR A 434 11.54 12.71 -11.38
N GLU A 435 12.65 13.14 -10.79
CA GLU A 435 13.21 14.49 -10.96
C GLU A 435 13.56 14.80 -12.42
N GLU A 436 14.17 13.85 -13.14
CA GLU A 436 14.45 13.99 -14.58
C GLU A 436 13.16 14.03 -15.41
N ALA A 437 12.17 13.21 -15.09
CA ALA A 437 10.89 13.20 -15.76
C ALA A 437 10.10 14.50 -15.53
N ALA A 438 10.20 15.09 -14.34
CA ALA A 438 9.53 16.32 -13.99
C ALA A 438 9.99 17.52 -14.83
N LYS A 439 11.21 17.49 -15.40
CA LYS A 439 11.72 18.53 -16.31
C LYS A 439 10.95 18.64 -17.63
N TRP A 440 10.13 17.64 -17.95
CA TRP A 440 9.32 17.60 -19.18
C TRP A 440 7.91 18.18 -18.99
N ARG A 441 7.55 18.57 -17.75
CA ARG A 441 6.38 19.41 -17.46
C ARG A 441 6.74 20.87 -17.62
#